data_AF-Q98TH4-F1
#
_entry.id   AF-Q98TH4-F1
#
_cell.length_a   1.000
_cell.length_b   1.000
_cell.length_c   1.000
_cell.angle_alpha   90.00
_cell.angle_beta   90.00
_cell.angle_gamma   90.00
#
_symmetry.space_group_name_H-M   'P 1'
#
loop_
_entity.id
_entity.type
_entity.pdbx_description
1 polymer ?
#
loop_
_entity_poly.entity_id
_entity_poly.type
_entity_poly.pdbx_seq_one_letter_code
_entity_poly.pdbx_strand_id
1 'polypeptide(L)' 'EKKEEQVISLGPQVAEGENVFGVCHIFASFNDTFVHV' A
#
# COMPACT_ATOMS: atom_id res chain seq x y z
N GLU A 1 -3.71 -10.26 31.07
CA GLU A 1 -4.63 -10.42 29.92
C GLU A 1 -4.05 -9.62 28.76
N LYS A 2 -3.58 -10.29 27.71
CA LYS A 2 -2.94 -9.62 26.57
C LYS A 2 -4.07 -9.26 25.60
N LYS A 3 -4.47 -7.99 25.57
CA LYS A 3 -5.49 -7.48 24.66
C LYS A 3 -4.97 -7.71 23.24
N GLU A 4 -5.58 -8.65 22.53
CA GLU A 4 -5.24 -8.90 21.12
C GLU A 4 -5.65 -7.67 20.32
N GLU A 5 -4.65 -6.97 19.80
CA GLU A 5 -4.86 -5.82 18.92
C GLU A 5 -5.34 -6.37 17.58
N GLN A 6 -6.64 -6.19 17.29
CA GLN A 6 -7.21 -6.62 16.02
C GLN A 6 -6.54 -5.83 14.89
N VAL A 7 -5.83 -6.53 14.03
CA VAL A 7 -5.22 -5.94 12.83
C VAL A 7 -6.34 -5.66 11.83
N ILE A 8 -6.88 -4.44 11.86
CA ILE A 8 -7.88 -3.97 10.90
C ILE A 8 -7.15 -3.51 9.64
N SER A 9 -7.31 -4.26 8.54
CA SER A 9 -6.86 -3.83 7.22
C SER A 9 -7.96 -3.03 6.52
N LEU A 10 -7.64 -1.79 6.13
CA LEU A 10 -8.53 -0.90 5.38
C LEU A 10 -8.36 -0.99 3.86
N GLY A 11 -7.49 -1.90 3.40
CA GLY A 11 -7.26 -2.14 1.98
C GLY A 11 -8.40 -2.94 1.33
N PRO A 12 -8.33 -3.13 0.00
CA PRO A 12 -9.28 -4.00 -0.72
C PRO A 12 -9.31 -5.42 -0.13
N GLN A 13 -10.49 -6.02 -0.04
CA GLN A 13 -10.62 -7.46 0.20
C GLN A 13 -10.30 -8.20 -1.09
N VAL A 14 -9.37 -9.15 -1.02
CA VAL A 14 -8.89 -9.92 -2.17
C VAL A 14 -9.10 -11.41 -1.94
N ALA A 15 -9.50 -12.11 -3.00
CA ALA A 15 -9.62 -13.56 -2.97
C ALA A 15 -8.24 -14.24 -3.13
N GLU A 16 -8.18 -15.53 -2.80
CA GLU A 16 -6.96 -16.31 -2.99
C GLU A 16 -6.59 -16.37 -4.49
N GLY A 17 -5.34 -16.03 -4.80
CA GLY A 17 -4.83 -16.00 -6.18
C GLY A 17 -5.06 -14.70 -6.95
N GLU A 18 -5.69 -13.69 -6.34
CA GLU A 18 -5.87 -12.37 -6.96
C GLU A 18 -4.67 -11.44 -6.72
N ASN A 19 -4.30 -10.69 -7.76
CA ASN A 19 -3.26 -9.68 -7.68
C ASN A 19 -3.85 -8.30 -7.38
N VAL A 20 -3.26 -7.57 -6.44
CA VAL A 20 -3.56 -6.15 -6.19
C VAL A 20 -2.50 -5.29 -6.88
N PHE A 21 -2.93 -4.46 -7.83
CA PHE A 21 -2.05 -3.56 -8.56
C PHE A 21 -2.25 -2.11 -8.09
N GLY A 22 -1.15 -1.43 -7.77
CA GLY A 22 -1.09 0.03 -7.64
C GLY A 22 -0.31 0.63 -8.81
N VAL A 23 -0.57 1.90 -9.13
CA VAL A 23 0.17 2.62 -10.16
C VAL A 23 0.90 3.79 -9.51
N CYS A 24 2.22 3.80 -9.61
CA CYS A 24 2.99 4.92 -9.13
C CYS A 24 3.40 5.86 -10.25
N HIS A 25 3.18 7.16 -10.06
CA HIS A 25 3.89 8.20 -10.78
C HIS A 25 5.21 8.51 -10.09
N ILE A 26 6.32 8.38 -10.81
CA ILE A 26 7.66 8.68 -10.31
C ILE A 26 8.16 9.92 -11.03
N PHE A 27 8.43 10.97 -10.27
CA PHE A 27 9.09 12.18 -10.78
C PHE A 27 10.47 12.29 -10.15
N ALA A 28 11.51 12.22 -10.97
CA ALA A 28 12.89 12.35 -10.53
C ALA A 28 13.52 13.58 -11.19
N SER A 29 14.11 14.45 -10.37
CA SER A 29 14.80 15.67 -10.81
C SER A 29 16.16 15.80 -10.11
N PHE A 30 16.97 16.76 -10.56
CA PHE A 30 18.28 17.01 -9.95
C PHE A 30 18.23 17.37 -8.46
N ASN A 31 17.11 17.92 -7.99
CA ASN A 31 16.98 18.42 -6.63
C ASN A 31 16.06 17.58 -5.76
N ASP A 32 15.19 16.75 -6.34
CA ASP A 32 14.23 15.95 -5.57
C ASP A 32 13.65 14.77 -6.36
N THR A 33 13.09 13.81 -5.62
CA THR A 33 12.35 12.65 -6.13
C THR A 33 11.00 12.52 -5.44
N PHE A 34 9.94 12.39 -6.23
CA PHE A 34 8.58 12.17 -5.77
C PHE A 34 8.02 10.85 -6.29
N VAL A 35 7.28 10.18 -5.42
CA VAL A 35 6.61 8.90 -5.64
C VAL A 35 5.16 9.09 -5.21
N HIS A 36 4.22 8.99 -6.14
CA HIS A 36 2.78 9.10 -5.88
C HIS A 36 2.05 7.86 -6.38
N VAL A 37 1.49 7.09 -5.44
CA VAL A 37 0.84 5.78 -5.64
C VAL A 37 -0.67 5.90 -5.48
#